data_AF-A0A5D0U3W5-F1
#
_entry.id   AF-A0A5D0U3W5-F1
#
_cell.length_a   1.000
_cell.length_b   1.000
_cell.length_c   1.000
_cell.angle_alpha   90.00
_cell.angle_beta   90.00
_cell.angle_gamma   90.00
#
_symmetry.space_group_name_H-M   'P 1'
#
loop_
_entity.id
_entity.type
_entity.pdbx_description
1 polymer ?
#
loop_
_entity_poly.entity_id
_entity_poly.type
_entity_poly.pdbx_seq_one_letter_code
_entity_poly.pdbx_strand_id
1 'polypeptide(L)' 'MTAQRGAAGRDEPTPAAMRAATARGLQEQFPGVRVWYGESTGSWWALVPTRGGPRLVEAPTPQQLREEILSIRSRG' A
#
# COMPACT_ATOMS: atom_id res chain seq x y z
N MET A 1 10.65 17.72 6.50
CA MET A 1 11.24 17.52 5.16
C MET A 1 11.50 16.03 5.01
N THR A 2 10.96 15.43 3.95
CA THR A 2 10.92 13.99 3.63
C THR A 2 12.24 13.26 3.87
N ALA A 3 12.32 12.46 4.94
CA ALA A 3 13.23 11.31 5.02
C ALA A 3 12.56 10.18 4.22
N GLN A 4 13.24 9.40 3.38
CA GLN A 4 14.55 8.82 3.55
C GLN A 4 15.08 8.37 2.19
N ARG A 5 16.30 8.82 1.87
CA ARG A 5 17.15 8.33 0.79
C ARG A 5 18.30 7.59 1.47
N GLY A 6 18.41 6.28 1.29
CA GLY A 6 19.53 5.53 1.84
C GLY A 6 19.40 4.01 1.74
N ALA A 7 20.32 3.43 0.98
CA ALA A 7 20.95 2.11 1.19
C ALA A 7 20.12 0.81 1.06
N ALA A 8 20.43 0.05 0.00
CA ALA A 8 20.85 -1.36 0.05
C ALA A 8 21.24 -1.74 -1.41
N GLY A 9 22.45 -2.16 -1.74
CA GLY A 9 23.17 -3.27 -1.10
C GLY A 9 22.66 -4.56 -1.71
N ARG A 10 23.40 -5.06 -2.71
CA ARG A 10 23.21 -6.28 -3.53
C ARG A 10 22.67 -7.50 -2.75
N ASP A 11 21.61 -8.12 -3.29
CA ASP A 11 21.21 -9.55 -3.24
C ASP A 11 20.50 -10.21 -2.03
N GLU A 12 19.94 -9.48 -1.07
CA GLU A 12 18.79 -10.02 -0.30
C GLU A 12 17.57 -9.15 -0.58
N PRO A 13 16.43 -9.73 -1.02
CA PRO A 13 15.20 -8.95 -1.13
C PRO A 13 14.83 -8.51 0.28
N THR A 14 15.23 -7.28 0.62
CA THR A 14 14.92 -6.70 1.92
C THR A 14 13.42 -6.82 2.14
N PRO A 15 12.96 -7.05 3.38
CA PRO A 15 11.53 -7.09 3.68
C PRO A 15 10.78 -5.85 3.14
N ALA A 16 11.45 -4.70 3.13
CA ALA A 16 10.98 -3.46 2.51
C ALA A 16 10.79 -3.59 0.98
N ALA A 17 11.72 -4.23 0.25
CA ALA A 17 11.59 -4.46 -1.19
C ALA A 17 10.45 -5.42 -1.53
N MET A 18 10.28 -6.50 -0.76
CA MET A 18 9.12 -7.41 -0.92
C MET A 18 7.80 -6.67 -0.68
N ARG A 19 7.73 -5.85 0.38
CA ARG A 19 6.56 -5.01 0.67
C ARG A 19 6.31 -4.01 -0.47
N ALA A 20 7.34 -3.37 -0.99
CA ALA A 20 7.22 -2.45 -2.12
C ALA A 20 6.71 -3.16 -3.39
N ALA A 21 7.18 -4.38 -3.66
CA ALA A 21 6.69 -5.20 -4.77
C ALA A 21 5.20 -5.57 -4.59
N THR A 22 4.79 -5.99 -3.39
CA THR A 22 3.37 -6.25 -3.08
C THR A 22 2.53 -4.98 -3.21
N ALA A 23 2.99 -3.84 -2.69
CA ALA A 23 2.32 -2.56 -2.84
C ALA A 23 2.14 -2.18 -4.31
N ARG A 24 3.17 -2.39 -5.13
CA ARG A 24 3.12 -2.14 -6.57
C ARG A 24 2.12 -3.07 -7.27
N GLY A 25 2.14 -4.36 -6.97
CA GLY A 25 1.17 -5.32 -7.52
C GLY A 25 -0.28 -4.97 -7.17
N LEU A 26 -0.53 -4.41 -5.98
CA LEU A 26 -1.85 -3.89 -5.61
C LEU A 26 -2.21 -2.63 -6.39
N GLN A 27 -1.27 -1.70 -6.57
CA GLN A 27 -1.50 -0.48 -7.37
C GLN A 27 -1.77 -0.79 -8.85
N GLU A 28 -1.13 -1.83 -9.40
CA GLU A 28 -1.38 -2.31 -10.77
C GLU A 28 -2.78 -2.94 -10.90
N GLN A 29 -3.26 -3.65 -9.87
CA GLN A 29 -4.64 -4.17 -9.82
C GLN A 29 -5.69 -3.05 -9.65
N PHE A 30 -5.33 -1.97 -8.96
CA PHE A 30 -6.24 -0.88 -8.63
C PHE A 30 -5.72 0.46 -9.16
N PRO A 31 -5.97 0.78 -10.45
CA PRO A 31 -5.52 2.04 -11.03
C PRO A 31 -6.09 3.23 -10.24
N GLY A 32 -5.20 4.14 -9.84
CA GLY A 32 -5.52 5.33 -9.05
C GLY A 32 -5.44 5.13 -7.52
N VAL A 33 -5.40 3.89 -7.03
CA VAL A 33 -5.15 3.63 -5.60
C VAL A 33 -3.66 3.75 -5.33
N ARG A 34 -3.28 4.41 -4.23
CA ARG A 34 -1.89 4.46 -3.77
C ARG A 34 -1.72 3.54 -2.57
N VAL A 35 -0.81 2.59 -2.62
CA VAL A 35 -0.58 1.61 -1.54
C VAL A 35 0.85 1.75 -1.01
N TRP A 36 1.01 1.69 0.31
CA TRP A 36 2.32 1.67 0.96
C TRP A 36 2.27 0.90 2.28
N TYR A 37 3.43 0.50 2.79
CA TYR A 37 3.56 -0.10 4.11
C TYR A 37 4.12 0.93 5.10
N GLY A 38 3.45 1.12 6.22
CA GLY A 38 3.89 1.99 7.30
C GLY A 38 4.83 1.22 8.22
N GLU A 39 6.15 1.37 8.03
CA GLU A 39 7.15 0.72 8.88
C GLU A 39 6.98 1.08 10.37
N SER A 40 6.53 2.29 10.68
CA SER A 40 6.27 2.76 12.06
C SER A 40 5.05 2.10 12.71
N THR A 41 4.04 1.74 11.93
CA THR A 41 2.78 1.14 12.43
C THR A 41 2.72 -0.37 12.17
N GLY A 42 3.69 -0.93 11.46
CA GLY A 42 3.70 -2.31 11.02
C GLY A 42 2.52 -2.69 10.10
N SER A 43 1.82 -1.71 9.53
CA SER A 43 0.54 -1.90 8.85
C SER A 43 0.57 -1.40 7.42
N TRP A 44 -0.25 -2.01 6.58
CA TRP A 44 -0.48 -1.60 5.20
C TRP A 44 -1.46 -0.46 5.14
N TRP A 45 -1.22 0.48 4.24
CA TRP A 45 -2.06 1.63 4.01
C TRP A 45 -2.40 1.72 2.52
N ALA A 46 -3.64 2.07 2.23
CA ALA A 46 -4.04 2.41 0.87
C ALA A 46 -4.93 3.66 0.84
N LEU A 47 -4.62 4.54 -0.11
CA LEU A 47 -5.43 5.70 -0.45
C LEU A 47 -6.25 5.37 -1.69
N VAL A 48 -7.55 5.17 -1.50
CA VAL A 48 -8.50 4.81 -2.54
C VAL A 48 -9.26 6.06 -2.99
N PRO A 49 -9.13 6.52 -4.24
CA PRO A 49 -9.98 7.58 -4.75
C PRO A 49 -11.40 7.03 -4.93
N THR A 50 -12.37 7.64 -4.24
CA THR A 50 -13.80 7.34 -4.41
C THR A 50 -14.55 8.58 -4.88
N ARG A 51 -15.78 8.43 -5.39
CA ARG A 51 -16.63 9.57 -5.79
C ARG A 51 -16.91 10.54 -4.63
N GLY A 52 -16.94 10.05 -3.39
CA GLY A 52 -17.13 10.84 -2.18
C GLY A 52 -15.84 11.44 -1.60
N GLY A 53 -14.71 11.30 -2.30
CA GLY A 53 -13.39 11.75 -1.85
C GLY A 53 -12.41 10.61 -1.59
N PRO A 54 -11.12 10.92 -1.39
CA PRO A 54 -10.11 9.92 -1.10
C PRO A 54 -10.36 9.26 0.27
N ARG A 55 -10.45 7.93 0.28
CA ARG A 55 -10.56 7.12 1.49
C ARG A 55 -9.21 6.51 1.82
N LEU A 56 -8.78 6.68 3.06
CA LEU A 56 -7.60 6.01 3.58
C LEU A 56 -8.05 4.74 4.29
N VAL A 57 -7.44 3.62 3.95
CA VAL A 57 -7.62 2.33 4.63
C VAL A 57 -6.31 1.86 5.20
N GLU A 58 -6.38 1.25 6.38
CA GLU A 58 -5.27 0.55 7.01
C GLU A 58 -5.62 -0.92 7.21
N ALA A 59 -4.64 -1.81 7.04
CA ALA A 59 -4.82 -3.22 7.29
C ALA A 59 -3.51 -3.88 7.75
N PRO A 60 -3.55 -4.89 8.62
CA PRO A 60 -2.35 -5.59 9.08
C PRO A 60 -1.73 -6.49 8.00
N THR A 61 -2.50 -6.89 6.98
CA THR A 61 -2.06 -7.78 5.89
C THR A 61 -2.42 -7.21 4.52
N PRO A 62 -1.62 -7.51 3.47
CA PRO A 62 -1.91 -7.02 2.13
C PRO A 62 -3.20 -7.63 1.54
N GLN A 63 -3.58 -8.84 1.96
CA GLN A 63 -4.84 -9.49 1.58
C GLN A 63 -6.05 -8.74 2.16
N GLN A 64 -6.03 -8.43 3.45
CA GLN A 64 -7.10 -7.62 4.06
C GLN A 64 -7.17 -6.22 3.44
N LEU A 65 -6.02 -5.59 3.15
CA LEU A 65 -6.00 -4.30 2.47
C LEU A 65 -6.71 -4.37 1.11
N ARG A 66 -6.45 -5.43 0.33
CA ARG A 66 -7.09 -5.66 -0.96
C ARG A 66 -8.61 -5.81 -0.81
N GLU A 67 -9.06 -6.60 0.15
CA GLU A 67 -10.49 -6.81 0.42
C GLU A 67 -11.18 -5.49 0.81
N GLU A 68 -10.56 -4.68 1.65
CA GLU A 68 -11.06 -3.36 2.03
C GLU A 68 -11.12 -2.40 0.81
N ILE A 69 -10.08 -2.37 -0.03
CA ILE A 69 -10.09 -1.58 -1.28
C ILE A 69 -11.26 -2.02 -2.19
N LEU A 70 -11.48 -3.32 -2.34
CA LEU A 70 -12.60 -3.86 -3.13
C LEU A 70 -13.96 -3.50 -2.51
N SER A 71 -14.08 -3.59 -1.19
CA SER A 71 -15.30 -3.24 -0.45
C SER A 71 -15.64 -1.75 -0.61
N ILE A 72 -14.64 -0.88 -0.59
CA ILE A 72 -14.84 0.57 -0.81
C ILE A 72 -15.23 0.87 -2.25
N ARG A 73 -14.55 0.24 -3.22
CA ARG A 73 -14.85 0.45 -4.65
C ARG A 73 -16.20 -0.10 -5.07
N SER A 74 -16.68 -1.17 -4.45
CA SER A 74 -18.03 -1.71 -4.68
C SER A 74 -19.13 -0.88 -4.05
N ARG A 75 -18.82 -0.07 -3.03
CA ARG A 75 -19.77 0.84 -2.36
C ARG A 75 -19.79 2.27 -2.94
N GLY A 76 -18.95 2.60 -3.92
CA GLY A 76 -18.74 3.96 -4.46
C GLY A 76 -19.26 4.20 -5.88
#